data_AF-A0A8C8SQE2-F1
#
_entry.id   AF-A0A8C8SQE2-F1
#
_cell.length_a   1.000
_cell.length_b   1.000
_cell.length_c   1.000
_cell.angle_alpha   90.00
_cell.angle_beta   90.00
_cell.angle_gamma   90.00
#
_symmetry.space_group_name_H-M   'P 1'
#
loop_
_entity.id
_entity.type
_entity.pdbx_description
1 polymer ?
#
loop_
_entity_poly.entity_id
_entity_poly.type
_entity_poly.pdbx_seq_one_letter_code
_entity_poly.pdbx_strand_id
1 'polypeptide(L)'
;MKSLLAAFLLLTLFDLGEADDGKHSSCSSPLGDPGRVSETAFSASSPRFNAEEAYSTHMPEHLLCDACKAIAFQMQEYLAKAEAKRSSAKAPATLLSESEYVDTLENSCSQSWENYGVTEVQGVKRFTGPGLRSQETMTVMMTGGPWPARLYMLCQSYLGEFGEEQIYEEYRRQPAALAVFLCSGEQKACTRLGDTKGRNVNKMKAMQSEL
;
A
#
# COMPACT_ATOMS: atom_id res chain seq x y z
N MET A 1 -38.20 46.37 2.21
CA MET A 1 -37.92 47.82 2.27
C MET A 1 -36.42 47.95 2.53
N LYS A 2 -35.58 48.01 1.48
CA LYS A 2 -35.04 49.22 0.80
C LYS A 2 -34.16 50.11 1.70
N SER A 3 -32.84 50.02 1.51
CA SER A 3 -31.86 51.14 1.32
C SER A 3 -30.45 50.54 1.31
N LEU A 4 -29.64 50.48 0.24
CA LEU A 4 -29.13 51.43 -0.78
C LEU A 4 -27.99 52.36 -0.32
N LEU A 5 -27.00 52.45 -1.23
CA LEU A 5 -25.89 53.44 -1.41
C LEU A 5 -24.56 53.05 -0.74
N ALA A 6 -23.54 52.52 -1.43
CA ALA A 6 -22.78 52.99 -2.61
C ALA A 6 -21.95 54.26 -2.36
N ALA A 7 -20.62 54.12 -2.40
CA ALA A 7 -19.70 55.22 -2.70
C ALA A 7 -18.49 54.68 -3.47
N PHE A 8 -18.39 55.18 -4.69
CA PHE A 8 -17.34 54.99 -5.67
C PHE A 8 -16.06 55.73 -5.25
N LEU A 9 -14.90 55.15 -5.57
CA LEU A 9 -13.67 55.90 -5.82
C LEU A 9 -12.97 55.26 -7.02
N LEU A 10 -13.32 55.78 -8.20
CA LEU A 10 -12.52 55.73 -9.41
C LEU A 10 -11.43 56.81 -9.31
N LEU A 11 -10.23 56.50 -9.81
CA LEU A 11 -9.39 57.33 -10.69
C LEU A 11 -8.12 56.51 -11.02
N THR A 12 -8.09 55.88 -12.21
CA THR A 12 -7.27 56.22 -13.41
C THR A 12 -5.82 55.71 -13.35
N LEU A 13 -5.51 54.65 -14.12
CA LEU A 13 -4.95 54.68 -15.49
C LEU A 13 -3.49 55.17 -15.55
N PHE A 14 -2.58 54.21 -15.71
CA PHE A 14 -1.42 54.35 -16.60
C PHE A 14 -1.25 53.05 -17.39
N ASP A 15 -0.99 53.25 -18.67
CA ASP A 15 -1.12 52.33 -19.79
C ASP A 15 0.22 51.71 -20.20
N LEU A 16 0.11 50.59 -20.92
CA LEU A 16 1.11 49.92 -21.77
C LEU A 16 2.39 49.31 -21.16
N GLY A 17 2.57 48.01 -21.44
CA GLY A 17 3.84 47.30 -21.39
C GLY A 17 3.71 45.87 -21.88
N GLU A 18 4.05 45.67 -23.15
CA GLU A 18 4.22 44.46 -23.98
C GLU A 18 4.10 43.04 -23.39
N ALA A 19 3.45 42.19 -24.18
CA ALA A 19 3.57 40.74 -24.14
C ALA A 19 4.95 40.32 -24.69
N ASP A 20 5.70 39.53 -23.91
CA ASP A 20 6.96 38.91 -24.33
C ASP A 20 6.91 37.38 -24.14
N ASP A 21 7.67 36.75 -25.02
CA ASP A 21 7.63 35.40 -25.57
C ASP A 21 7.77 34.26 -24.54
N GLY A 22 6.98 33.22 -24.77
CA GLY A 22 7.16 31.91 -24.15
C GLY A 22 8.47 31.28 -24.59
N LYS A 23 9.46 31.25 -23.69
CA LYS A 23 10.71 30.53 -23.91
C LYS A 23 10.79 29.30 -23.02
N HIS A 24 10.89 28.14 -23.69
CA HIS A 24 11.20 26.83 -23.11
C HIS A 24 12.32 26.91 -22.07
N SER A 25 12.00 26.53 -20.82
CA SER A 25 12.99 26.31 -19.77
C SER A 25 13.65 24.95 -19.98
N SER A 26 14.79 24.98 -20.65
CA SER A 26 15.75 23.88 -20.73
C SER A 26 16.55 23.85 -19.41
N CYS A 27 16.53 22.71 -18.72
CA CYS A 27 17.37 22.49 -17.54
C CYS A 27 18.84 22.45 -17.95
N SER A 28 19.57 23.53 -17.71
CA SER A 28 21.03 23.57 -17.80
C SER A 28 21.59 23.94 -16.43
N SER A 29 22.30 23.00 -15.81
CA SER A 29 22.98 23.15 -14.52
C SER A 29 24.22 24.05 -14.66
N PRO A 30 24.50 24.97 -13.71
CA PRO A 30 25.83 25.52 -13.53
C PRO A 30 26.64 24.66 -12.55
N LEU A 31 27.82 24.22 -13.01
CA LEU A 31 28.89 23.69 -12.19
C LEU A 31 29.37 24.76 -11.20
N GLY A 32 29.23 24.48 -9.90
CA GLY A 32 29.80 25.26 -8.80
C GLY A 32 30.69 24.39 -7.92
N ASP A 33 31.94 24.84 -7.77
CA ASP A 33 33.05 24.53 -6.84
C ASP A 33 32.88 23.42 -5.76
N PRO A 34 33.86 22.51 -5.54
CA PRO A 34 33.76 21.46 -4.53
C PRO A 34 34.12 22.03 -3.15
N GLY A 35 33.14 22.66 -2.51
CA GLY A 35 33.16 22.87 -1.07
C GLY A 35 33.19 21.51 -0.38
N ARG A 36 34.20 21.29 0.48
CA ARG A 36 34.43 20.07 1.27
C ARG A 36 33.24 19.81 2.21
N VAL A 37 32.23 19.10 1.73
CA VAL A 37 31.19 18.50 2.56
C VAL A 37 31.82 17.30 3.25
N SER A 38 31.71 17.25 4.57
CA SER A 38 32.04 16.05 5.35
C SER A 38 31.06 14.95 4.96
N GLU A 39 31.41 14.16 3.95
CA GLU A 39 30.64 13.02 3.46
C GLU A 39 30.59 11.92 4.53
N THR A 40 29.66 12.03 5.46
CA THR A 40 28.96 10.82 5.88
C THR A 40 28.10 10.43 4.68
N ALA A 41 28.68 9.64 3.78
CA ALA A 41 28.00 9.22 2.56
C ALA A 41 26.73 8.44 2.95
N PHE A 42 25.58 9.08 2.85
CA PHE A 42 24.28 8.42 2.96
C PHE A 42 24.12 7.53 1.74
N SER A 43 24.51 6.26 1.89
CA SER A 43 24.36 5.26 0.83
C SER A 43 22.92 4.74 0.81
N ALA A 44 22.04 5.45 0.10
CA ALA A 44 20.69 4.98 -0.20
C ALA A 44 20.68 4.31 -1.59
N SER A 45 20.55 2.98 -1.62
CA SER A 45 20.46 2.21 -2.87
C SER A 45 19.02 2.01 -3.30
N SER A 46 18.73 2.17 -4.59
CA SER A 46 17.45 1.75 -5.17
C SER A 46 17.38 0.22 -5.31
N PRO A 47 16.21 -0.39 -5.14
CA PRO A 47 15.99 -1.81 -5.41
C PRO A 47 16.31 -2.18 -6.86
N ARG A 48 16.93 -3.35 -7.06
CA ARG A 48 17.22 -3.86 -8.41
C ARG A 48 16.26 -4.95 -8.84
N PHE A 49 15.34 -4.66 -9.76
CA PHE A 49 14.35 -5.63 -10.21
C PHE A 49 14.87 -6.61 -11.26
N ASN A 50 14.44 -7.87 -11.18
CA ASN A 50 14.63 -8.88 -12.21
C ASN A 50 13.52 -8.77 -13.29
N ALA A 51 13.61 -9.59 -14.35
CA ALA A 51 12.67 -9.53 -15.47
C ALA A 51 11.22 -9.87 -15.06
N GLU A 52 11.03 -10.83 -14.16
CA GLU A 52 9.69 -11.17 -13.65
C GLU A 52 9.08 -10.00 -12.87
N GLU A 53 9.83 -9.42 -11.95
CA GLU A 53 9.40 -8.28 -11.14
C GLU A 53 9.11 -7.04 -11.99
N ALA A 54 9.87 -6.82 -13.06
CA ALA A 54 9.69 -5.68 -13.94
C ALA A 54 8.49 -5.83 -14.89
N TYR A 55 8.19 -7.04 -15.37
CA TYR A 55 7.28 -7.23 -16.50
C TYR A 55 6.08 -8.15 -16.25
N SER A 56 6.11 -8.99 -15.21
CA SER A 56 5.00 -9.89 -14.89
C SER A 56 3.76 -9.12 -14.43
N THR A 57 2.56 -9.65 -14.67
CA THR A 57 1.33 -9.12 -14.07
C THR A 57 1.07 -9.70 -12.68
N HIS A 58 1.77 -10.78 -12.31
CA HIS A 58 1.56 -11.48 -11.04
C HIS A 58 2.45 -10.95 -9.92
N MET A 59 1.96 -11.08 -8.69
CA MET A 59 2.73 -10.75 -7.50
C MET A 59 3.86 -11.78 -7.29
N PRO A 60 5.13 -11.37 -7.21
CA PRO A 60 6.24 -12.30 -6.97
C PRO A 60 6.10 -13.05 -5.65
N GLU A 61 6.44 -14.35 -5.65
CA GLU A 61 6.22 -15.23 -4.49
C GLU A 61 6.83 -14.69 -3.20
N HIS A 62 8.06 -14.19 -3.27
CA HIS A 62 8.81 -13.69 -2.11
C HIS A 62 8.21 -12.40 -1.51
N LEU A 63 7.29 -11.74 -2.21
CA LEU A 63 6.59 -10.53 -1.75
C LEU A 63 5.14 -10.80 -1.32
N LEU A 64 4.59 -12.00 -1.58
CA LEU A 64 3.20 -12.33 -1.30
C LEU A 64 2.83 -12.14 0.17
N CYS A 65 3.69 -12.56 1.11
CA CYS A 65 3.38 -12.43 2.53
C CYS A 65 3.24 -10.97 2.97
N ASP A 66 4.10 -10.10 2.48
CA ASP A 66 4.06 -8.68 2.82
C ASP A 66 2.87 -7.99 2.11
N ALA A 67 2.60 -8.36 0.86
CA ALA A 67 1.41 -7.90 0.14
C ALA A 67 0.10 -8.32 0.82
N CYS A 68 0.00 -9.56 1.31
CA CYS A 68 -1.16 -10.04 2.02
C CYS A 68 -1.42 -9.23 3.30
N LYS A 69 -0.37 -8.95 4.08
CA LYS A 69 -0.49 -8.14 5.29
C LYS A 69 -0.92 -6.71 4.99
N ALA A 70 -0.42 -6.13 3.90
CA ALA A 70 -0.84 -4.80 3.46
C ALA A 70 -2.34 -4.78 3.12
N ILE A 71 -2.82 -5.78 2.38
CA ILE A 71 -4.24 -5.92 2.01
C ILE A 71 -5.09 -6.10 3.27
N ALA A 72 -4.71 -7.02 4.16
CA ALA A 72 -5.43 -7.27 5.40
C ALA A 72 -5.53 -6.01 6.27
N PHE A 73 -4.44 -5.22 6.34
CA PHE A 73 -4.44 -3.95 7.05
C PHE A 73 -5.43 -2.95 6.43
N GLN A 74 -5.45 -2.82 5.09
CA GLN A 74 -6.38 -1.90 4.42
C GLN A 74 -7.83 -2.32 4.58
N MET A 75 -8.15 -3.62 4.46
CA MET A 75 -9.50 -4.14 4.74
C MET A 75 -9.95 -3.79 6.15
N GLN A 76 -9.08 -4.04 7.15
CA GLN A 76 -9.35 -3.71 8.55
C GLN A 76 -9.59 -2.20 8.75
N GLU A 77 -8.76 -1.35 8.16
CA GLU A 77 -8.88 0.10 8.25
C GLU A 77 -10.19 0.63 7.64
N TYR A 78 -10.59 0.08 6.49
CA TYR A 78 -11.82 0.46 5.81
C TYR A 78 -13.06 0.05 6.60
N LEU A 79 -13.08 -1.19 7.11
CA LEU A 79 -14.15 -1.69 7.98
C LEU A 79 -14.26 -0.88 9.27
N ALA A 80 -13.12 -0.61 9.95
CA ALA A 80 -13.11 0.20 11.16
C ALA A 80 -13.64 1.62 10.91
N LYS A 81 -13.25 2.25 9.79
CA LYS A 81 -13.76 3.56 9.39
C LYS A 81 -15.26 3.54 9.07
N ALA A 82 -15.75 2.51 8.40
CA ALA A 82 -17.17 2.36 8.08
C ALA A 82 -18.02 2.20 9.36
N GLU A 83 -17.59 1.36 10.30
CA GLU A 83 -18.27 1.17 11.58
C GLU A 83 -18.24 2.44 12.45
N ALA A 84 -17.10 3.14 12.47
CA ALA A 84 -16.96 4.39 13.21
C ALA A 84 -17.92 5.48 12.69
N LYS A 85 -18.14 5.56 11.37
CA LYS A 85 -19.11 6.50 10.77
C LYS A 85 -20.55 6.25 11.22
N ARG A 86 -20.90 5.01 11.57
CA ARG A 86 -22.24 4.67 12.09
C ARG A 86 -22.34 4.75 13.60
N SER A 87 -21.22 4.73 14.31
CA SER A 87 -21.21 4.94 15.76
C SER A 87 -21.62 6.39 16.07
N SER A 88 -22.81 6.55 16.66
CA SER A 88 -23.15 7.81 17.31
C SER A 88 -22.44 7.87 18.66
N ALA A 89 -22.22 9.07 19.20
CA ALA A 89 -21.58 9.26 20.52
C ALA A 89 -22.26 8.52 21.69
N LYS A 90 -23.41 7.87 21.47
CA LYS A 90 -24.20 7.12 22.47
C LYS A 90 -24.35 5.63 22.18
N ALA A 91 -23.81 5.09 21.09
CA ALA A 91 -23.92 3.67 20.75
C ALA A 91 -22.58 3.10 20.28
N PRO A 92 -22.18 1.90 20.76
CA PRO A 92 -20.96 1.24 20.29
C PRO A 92 -21.01 0.99 18.78
N ALA A 93 -19.83 0.80 18.17
CA ALA A 93 -19.64 0.51 16.75
C ALA A 93 -20.70 -0.48 16.22
N THR A 94 -21.62 0.06 15.41
CA THR A 94 -22.81 -0.65 14.94
C THR A 94 -22.43 -1.60 13.79
N LEU A 95 -23.11 -2.74 13.76
CA LEU A 95 -22.93 -3.77 12.73
C LEU A 95 -23.29 -3.18 11.35
N LEU A 96 -22.40 -3.36 10.37
CA LEU A 96 -22.67 -3.03 8.98
C LEU A 96 -23.68 -4.01 8.39
N SER A 97 -24.57 -3.53 7.51
CA SER A 97 -25.38 -4.41 6.68
C SER A 97 -24.52 -5.13 5.63
N GLU A 98 -25.07 -6.17 5.00
CA GLU A 98 -24.42 -6.89 3.89
C GLU A 98 -23.91 -5.96 2.81
N SER A 99 -24.79 -5.14 2.26
CA SER A 99 -24.41 -4.12 1.27
C SER A 99 -23.29 -3.20 1.76
N GLU A 100 -23.31 -2.80 3.03
CA GLU A 100 -22.32 -1.87 3.58
C GLU A 100 -20.94 -2.51 3.70
N TYR A 101 -20.83 -3.75 4.21
CA TYR A 101 -19.53 -4.40 4.34
C TYR A 101 -18.99 -4.87 2.99
N VAL A 102 -19.85 -5.31 2.06
CA VAL A 102 -19.47 -5.68 0.69
C VAL A 102 -18.86 -4.46 -0.01
N ASP A 103 -19.59 -3.35 -0.05
CA ASP A 103 -19.10 -2.11 -0.66
C ASP A 103 -17.81 -1.64 0.03
N THR A 104 -17.72 -1.77 1.35
CA THR A 104 -16.52 -1.35 2.11
C THR A 104 -15.29 -2.17 1.74
N LEU A 105 -15.44 -3.49 1.60
CA LEU A 105 -14.36 -4.40 1.25
C LEU A 105 -13.93 -4.22 -0.22
N GLU A 106 -14.88 -4.08 -1.15
CA GLU A 106 -14.57 -3.76 -2.55
C GLU A 106 -13.82 -2.42 -2.67
N ASN A 107 -14.27 -1.40 -1.93
CA ASN A 107 -13.62 -0.09 -1.88
C ASN A 107 -12.21 -0.14 -1.26
N SER A 108 -11.97 -1.07 -0.34
CA SER A 108 -10.63 -1.29 0.22
C SER A 108 -9.66 -1.84 -0.84
N CYS A 109 -10.16 -2.60 -1.83
CA CYS A 109 -9.35 -3.08 -2.94
C CYS A 109 -9.11 -2.02 -4.03
N SER A 110 -10.11 -1.19 -4.33
CA SER A 110 -10.03 -0.14 -5.37
C SER A 110 -9.33 1.15 -4.91
N GLN A 111 -8.82 1.19 -3.68
CA GLN A 111 -8.08 2.31 -3.13
C GLN A 111 -6.74 2.57 -3.85
N SER A 112 -6.12 3.73 -3.57
CA SER A 112 -4.82 4.06 -4.15
C SER A 112 -3.69 3.29 -3.46
N TRP A 113 -3.05 2.39 -4.20
CA TRP A 113 -1.93 1.60 -3.73
C TRP A 113 -0.56 2.31 -3.84
N GLU A 114 -0.53 3.59 -4.21
CA GLU A 114 0.72 4.35 -4.42
C GLU A 114 1.58 4.53 -3.15
N ASN A 115 0.96 4.40 -1.97
CA ASN A 115 1.67 4.45 -0.69
C ASN A 115 2.40 3.14 -0.35
N TYR A 116 2.32 2.14 -1.23
CA TYR A 116 3.02 0.88 -1.12
C TYR A 116 4.10 0.80 -2.20
N GLY A 117 5.24 0.25 -1.81
CA GLY A 117 6.35 0.07 -2.73
C GLY A 117 7.32 -0.97 -2.24
N VAL A 118 8.32 -1.26 -3.07
CA VAL A 118 9.37 -2.23 -2.74
C VAL A 118 10.61 -1.48 -2.28
N THR A 119 11.20 -1.96 -1.20
CA THR A 119 12.52 -1.56 -0.70
C THR A 119 13.45 -2.76 -0.74
N GLU A 120 14.76 -2.52 -0.76
CA GLU A 120 15.77 -3.57 -0.71
C GLU A 120 16.69 -3.32 0.48
N VAL A 121 16.72 -4.27 1.42
CA VAL A 121 17.54 -4.21 2.63
C VAL A 121 18.44 -5.44 2.63
N GLN A 122 19.76 -5.23 2.62
CA GLN A 122 20.75 -6.32 2.62
C GLN A 122 20.53 -7.34 1.47
N GLY A 123 20.15 -6.87 0.29
CA GLY A 123 19.86 -7.72 -0.88
C GLY A 123 18.52 -8.44 -0.85
N VAL A 124 17.70 -8.22 0.19
CA VAL A 124 16.37 -8.80 0.31
C VAL A 124 15.32 -7.73 0.04
N LYS A 125 14.48 -7.97 -0.98
CA LYS A 125 13.38 -7.09 -1.33
C LYS A 125 12.17 -7.36 -0.45
N ARG A 126 11.52 -6.29 -0.01
CA ARG A 126 10.35 -6.32 0.86
C ARG A 126 9.36 -5.24 0.45
N PHE A 127 8.07 -5.51 0.61
CA PHE A 127 7.09 -4.42 0.55
C PHE A 127 7.21 -3.53 1.78
N THR A 128 6.97 -2.25 1.58
CA THR A 128 6.90 -1.23 2.62
C THR A 128 5.66 -0.38 2.37
N GLY A 129 5.03 0.10 3.45
CA GLY A 129 3.82 0.91 3.40
C GLY A 129 3.01 0.79 4.69
N PRO A 130 1.81 1.42 4.75
CA PRO A 130 0.94 1.36 5.92
C PRO A 130 0.60 -0.08 6.31
N GLY A 131 0.66 -0.38 7.61
CA GLY A 131 0.40 -1.73 8.15
C GLY A 131 1.57 -2.71 8.05
N LEU A 132 2.67 -2.33 7.39
CA LEU A 132 3.89 -3.12 7.34
C LEU A 132 4.95 -2.57 8.29
N ARG A 133 5.91 -3.42 8.67
CA ARG A 133 7.00 -3.01 9.55
C ARG A 133 7.88 -1.99 8.84
N SER A 134 8.08 -0.84 9.50
CA SER A 134 9.05 0.15 9.06
C SER A 134 10.47 -0.41 9.13
N GLN A 135 11.28 -0.08 8.12
CA GLN A 135 12.71 -0.38 8.14
C GLN A 135 13.44 0.71 8.93
N GLU A 136 14.37 0.33 9.80
CA GLU A 136 15.19 1.28 10.58
C GLU A 136 16.26 1.96 9.72
N THR A 137 16.67 1.31 8.64
CA THR A 137 17.66 1.82 7.69
C THR A 137 17.02 2.72 6.65
N MET A 138 17.65 3.87 6.38
CA MET A 138 17.24 4.75 5.27
C MET A 138 17.41 4.01 3.93
N THR A 139 16.30 3.59 3.33
CA THR A 139 16.27 2.95 2.01
C THR A 139 15.33 3.69 1.07
N VAL A 140 15.65 3.68 -0.22
CA VAL A 140 14.74 4.20 -1.25
C VAL A 140 13.63 3.19 -1.48
N MET A 141 12.38 3.63 -1.34
CA MET A 141 11.19 2.86 -1.71
C MET A 141 10.81 3.19 -3.16
N MET A 142 10.61 2.16 -3.97
CA MET A 142 10.06 2.30 -5.32
C MET A 142 8.55 2.00 -5.29
N THR A 143 7.75 3.04 -5.45
CA THR A 143 6.29 2.97 -5.59
C THR A 143 5.88 2.98 -7.07
N GLY A 144 4.58 2.83 -7.35
CA GLY A 144 4.05 2.84 -8.72
C GLY A 144 4.46 1.62 -9.56
N GLY A 145 4.54 1.80 -10.87
CA GLY A 145 4.86 0.72 -11.81
C GLY A 145 3.82 -0.41 -11.75
N PRO A 146 4.23 -1.69 -11.70
CA PRO A 146 3.28 -2.80 -11.67
C PRO A 146 2.67 -3.05 -10.28
N TRP A 147 3.21 -2.43 -9.21
CA TRP A 147 2.82 -2.77 -7.83
C TRP A 147 1.37 -2.44 -7.49
N PRO A 148 0.82 -1.26 -7.85
CA PRO A 148 -0.59 -0.96 -7.59
C PRO A 148 -1.56 -1.96 -8.24
N ALA A 149 -1.32 -2.29 -9.51
CA ALA A 149 -2.15 -3.26 -10.24
C ALA A 149 -2.06 -4.66 -9.62
N ARG A 150 -0.86 -5.11 -9.22
CA ARG A 150 -0.64 -6.40 -8.55
C ARG A 150 -1.35 -6.47 -7.20
N LEU A 151 -1.30 -5.41 -6.39
CA LEU A 151 -1.99 -5.34 -5.10
C LEU A 151 -3.51 -5.34 -5.27
N TYR A 152 -4.03 -4.57 -6.23
CA TYR A 152 -5.44 -4.57 -6.60
C TYR A 152 -5.91 -5.99 -6.98
N MET A 153 -5.22 -6.66 -7.91
CA MET A 153 -5.59 -8.00 -8.37
C MET A 153 -5.53 -9.04 -7.24
N LEU A 154 -4.50 -8.99 -6.38
CA LEU A 154 -4.39 -9.90 -5.25
C LEU A 154 -5.51 -9.65 -4.21
N CYS A 155 -5.86 -8.40 -3.95
CA CYS A 155 -6.97 -8.05 -3.08
C CYS A 155 -8.30 -8.61 -3.60
N GLN A 156 -8.57 -8.42 -4.89
CA GLN A 156 -9.77 -8.98 -5.55
C GLN A 156 -9.80 -10.51 -5.48
N SER A 157 -8.65 -11.18 -5.63
CA SER A 157 -8.61 -12.64 -5.47
C SER A 157 -8.96 -13.09 -4.06
N TYR A 158 -8.62 -12.33 -3.01
CA TYR A 158 -9.00 -12.67 -1.64
C TYR A 158 -10.50 -12.48 -1.39
N LEU A 159 -11.11 -11.44 -1.96
CA LEU A 159 -12.57 -11.30 -1.92
C LEU A 159 -13.24 -12.51 -2.57
N GLY A 160 -12.76 -12.94 -3.75
CA GLY A 160 -13.30 -14.12 -4.44
C GLY A 160 -13.02 -15.46 -3.74
N GLU A 161 -11.89 -15.60 -3.03
CA GLU A 161 -11.50 -16.85 -2.35
C GLU A 161 -12.20 -17.02 -1.01
N PHE A 162 -12.22 -15.99 -0.17
CA PHE A 162 -12.78 -16.04 1.18
C PHE A 162 -14.26 -15.61 1.22
N GLY A 163 -14.66 -14.69 0.35
CA GLY A 163 -15.96 -14.02 0.43
C GLY A 163 -15.99 -12.91 1.47
N GLU A 164 -16.73 -11.85 1.16
CA GLU A 164 -16.86 -10.63 1.95
C GLU A 164 -17.47 -10.91 3.33
N GLU A 165 -18.48 -11.81 3.38
CA GLU A 165 -19.14 -12.21 4.62
C GLU A 165 -18.15 -12.85 5.61
N GLN A 166 -17.35 -13.82 5.17
CA GLN A 166 -16.38 -14.51 6.04
C GLN A 166 -15.29 -13.54 6.53
N ILE A 167 -14.81 -12.66 5.65
CA ILE A 167 -13.84 -11.62 6.01
C ILE A 167 -14.42 -10.70 7.08
N TYR A 168 -15.66 -10.23 6.91
CA TYR A 168 -16.31 -9.34 7.86
C TYR A 168 -16.58 -10.03 9.22
N GLU A 169 -17.05 -11.27 9.21
CA GLU A 169 -17.26 -12.05 10.42
C GLU A 169 -15.97 -12.25 11.22
N GLU A 170 -14.86 -12.59 10.55
CA GLU A 170 -13.58 -12.76 11.20
C GLU A 170 -13.06 -11.44 11.76
N TYR A 171 -13.19 -10.35 10.99
CA TYR A 171 -12.88 -9.01 11.48
C TYR A 171 -13.68 -8.68 12.75
N ARG A 172 -14.99 -8.96 12.79
CA ARG A 172 -15.84 -8.71 13.96
C ARG A 172 -15.45 -9.57 15.16
N ARG A 173 -15.07 -10.82 14.92
CA ARG A 173 -14.63 -11.76 15.96
C ARG A 173 -13.32 -11.31 16.59
N GLN A 174 -12.33 -10.99 15.75
CA GLN A 174 -10.99 -10.65 16.21
C GLN A 174 -10.29 -9.72 15.20
N PRO A 175 -10.52 -8.39 15.27
CA PRO A 175 -10.00 -7.45 14.26
C PRO A 175 -8.48 -7.56 14.07
N ALA A 176 -7.74 -7.70 15.17
CA ALA A 176 -6.28 -7.82 15.16
C ALA A 176 -5.75 -9.14 14.56
N ALA A 177 -6.62 -10.14 14.35
CA ALA A 177 -6.25 -11.43 13.77
C ALA A 177 -6.65 -11.56 12.29
N LEU A 178 -7.27 -10.53 11.68
CA LEU A 178 -7.69 -10.60 10.27
C LEU A 178 -6.51 -10.92 9.33
N ALA A 179 -5.34 -10.32 9.57
CA ALA A 179 -4.12 -10.64 8.82
C ALA A 179 -3.66 -12.09 9.02
N VAL A 180 -3.89 -12.68 10.20
CA VAL A 180 -3.56 -14.09 10.44
C VAL A 180 -4.51 -14.97 9.65
N PHE A 181 -5.81 -14.68 9.68
CA PHE A 181 -6.83 -15.39 8.92
C PHE A 181 -6.55 -15.36 7.42
N LEU A 182 -6.31 -14.18 6.85
CA LEU A 182 -6.06 -14.02 5.41
C LEU A 182 -4.71 -14.62 5.00
N CYS A 183 -3.65 -14.41 5.79
CA CYS A 183 -2.29 -14.68 5.34
C CYS A 183 -1.69 -16.01 5.81
N SER A 184 -2.24 -16.66 6.85
CA SER A 184 -1.64 -17.88 7.43
C SER A 184 -2.38 -19.15 7.02
N GLY A 185 -1.64 -20.19 6.61
CA GLY A 185 -2.17 -21.53 6.30
C GLY A 185 -1.21 -22.34 5.42
N GLU A 186 -1.48 -23.64 5.25
CA GLU A 186 -0.58 -24.58 4.54
C GLU A 186 -0.37 -24.25 3.05
N GLN A 187 -1.23 -23.41 2.47
CA GLN A 187 -1.15 -22.92 1.08
C GLN A 187 -1.20 -21.38 0.99
N LYS A 188 -1.11 -20.65 2.11
CA LYS A 188 -1.28 -19.19 2.13
C LYS A 188 0.04 -18.43 2.04
N ALA A 189 -0.06 -17.15 1.70
CA ALA A 189 1.04 -16.24 1.39
C ALA A 189 2.15 -16.18 2.46
N CYS A 190 1.82 -16.35 3.75
CA CYS A 190 2.79 -16.41 4.83
C CYS A 190 2.93 -17.84 5.37
N THR A 191 3.96 -18.55 4.92
CA THR A 191 4.36 -19.80 5.58
C THR A 191 5.01 -19.47 6.93
N ARG A 192 4.62 -20.20 7.98
CA ARG A 192 5.37 -20.13 9.24
C ARG A 192 6.73 -20.77 8.97
N LEU A 193 7.81 -20.09 9.34
CA LEU A 193 9.20 -20.57 9.19
C LEU A 193 9.49 -21.93 9.90
N GLY A 194 8.49 -22.58 10.51
CA GLY A 194 8.59 -23.90 11.13
C GLY A 194 8.08 -25.08 10.27
N ASP A 195 7.29 -24.86 9.21
CA ASP A 195 6.60 -25.95 8.51
C ASP A 195 7.46 -26.70 7.47
N THR A 196 8.61 -26.13 7.08
CA THR A 196 9.55 -26.78 6.16
C THR A 196 10.37 -27.89 6.81
N LYS A 197 10.48 -27.92 8.15
CA LYS A 197 11.26 -28.94 8.86
C LYS A 197 10.50 -30.28 9.02
N GLY A 198 9.17 -30.27 8.94
CA GLY A 198 8.33 -31.49 9.04
C GLY A 198 8.09 -32.21 7.71
N ARG A 199 8.06 -31.47 6.58
CA ARG A 199 7.74 -32.04 5.26
C ARG A 199 8.86 -32.93 4.71
N ASN A 200 10.13 -32.63 5.02
CA ASN A 200 11.27 -33.44 4.56
C ASN A 200 11.39 -34.77 5.33
N VAL A 201 11.11 -34.77 6.63
CA VAL A 201 11.15 -35.99 7.47
C VAL A 201 10.03 -36.96 7.10
N ASN A 202 8.81 -36.46 6.83
CA ASN A 202 7.67 -37.30 6.50
C ASN A 202 7.76 -37.90 5.08
N LYS A 203 8.32 -37.16 4.11
CA LYS A 203 8.53 -37.69 2.75
C LYS A 203 9.62 -38.78 2.70
N MET A 204 10.64 -38.68 3.55
CA MET A 204 11.70 -39.70 3.62
C MET A 204 11.24 -40.96 4.37
N LYS A 205 10.35 -40.84 5.36
CA LYS A 205 9.76 -41.99 6.06
C LYS A 205 8.73 -42.77 5.24
N ALA A 206 7.94 -42.09 4.41
CA ALA A 206 6.97 -42.75 3.53
C ALA A 206 7.63 -43.60 2.42
N MET A 207 8.89 -43.30 2.07
CA MET A 207 9.64 -44.05 1.05
C MET A 207 10.47 -45.21 1.61
N GLN A 208 10.56 -45.33 2.95
CA GLN A 208 11.30 -46.39 3.64
C GLN A 208 10.38 -47.50 4.20
N SER A 209 9.07 -47.38 4.06
CA SER A 209 8.10 -48.40 4.48
C SER A 209 7.58 -49.28 3.33
N GLU A 210 8.10 -49.11 2.12
CA GLU A 210 7.75 -49.92 0.94
C GLU A 210 8.93 -50.73 0.38
N LEU A 211 9.94 -51.02 1.21
CA LEU A 211 11.06 -51.91 0.90
C LEU A 211 11.28 -52.94 2.00
#